data_AF-S6AFG1-F1
#
_entry.id   AF-S6AFG1-F1
#
_cell.length_a   1.000
_cell.length_b   1.000
_cell.length_c   1.000
_cell.angle_alpha   90.00
_cell.angle_beta   90.00
_cell.angle_gamma   90.00
#
_symmetry.space_group_name_H-M   'P 1'
#
loop_
_entity.id
_entity.type
_entity.pdbx_description
1 polymer ?
#
loop_
_entity_poly.entity_id
_entity_poly.type
_entity_poly.pdbx_seq_one_letter_code
_entity_poly.pdbx_strand_id
1 'polypeptide(L)'
;MNDELMAGREMPGDSRAPWWERLPEDFWLHADGTWLDAVHPLKVHGTGALERVMRTSLSTTVATAMLASLKGKGRMQEEFDALRFYEPLARAGDASKVFLPPAKDIKVKMEALSDDRIRRLQLSFDSPFQPLNPYARPQFDAMQRNRVAHAQHWCHGDRPRPTLIVIHGFAADPYWLNAHALSLAGFYQRGYDILLFTYPFHGRRAEPGSWFSGQGLFGRGLVSFNESPMHAIHDLRVFIDYLQGRGVEQIGVAGISLGGYTAALLAAVDDRLSYCIPIVPAVSPIDVFLEWQPTGALLSLLMRQQGVGVAHMRGLLAVHNPLTYASPLEGQRMLIIGGAGDRVTMPRHLRLLQRHWPGSALHWFPGNHILHLGRAEYLARMGDLMERYSAP
;
A
#
# COMPACT_ATOMS: atom_id res chain seq x y z
N MET A 1 16.77 22.58 -23.28
CA MET A 1 17.60 23.54 -22.52
C MET A 1 16.70 24.63 -21.98
N ASN A 2 16.07 24.35 -20.83
CA ASN A 2 15.44 25.27 -19.85
C ASN A 2 14.46 24.46 -18.97
N ASP A 3 14.98 23.42 -18.29
CA ASP A 3 14.28 22.71 -17.20
C ASP A 3 14.87 23.05 -15.82
N GLU A 4 15.71 24.10 -15.72
CA GLU A 4 16.43 24.46 -14.49
C GLU A 4 15.79 25.60 -13.67
N LEU A 5 14.61 26.12 -14.02
CA LEU A 5 14.05 27.31 -13.38
C LEU A 5 12.82 27.12 -12.49
N MET A 6 12.60 25.91 -11.96
CA MET A 6 11.65 25.68 -10.85
C MET A 6 12.24 24.86 -9.70
N ALA A 7 13.57 24.81 -9.58
CA ALA A 7 14.25 24.26 -8.42
C ALA A 7 14.07 25.19 -7.20
N GLY A 8 13.28 24.70 -6.24
CA GLY A 8 13.18 25.06 -4.83
C GLY A 8 13.83 26.35 -4.32
N ARG A 9 12.98 27.27 -3.85
CA ARG A 9 13.31 27.95 -2.58
C ARG A 9 13.16 26.92 -1.47
N GLU A 10 14.25 26.25 -1.11
CA GLU A 10 14.35 25.65 0.22
C GLU A 10 14.28 26.77 1.25
N MET A 11 13.18 26.82 1.99
CA MET A 11 13.16 27.47 3.29
C MET A 11 14.06 26.63 4.21
N PRO A 12 14.97 27.21 5.01
CA PRO A 12 15.76 26.46 5.98
C PRO A 12 14.84 26.05 7.13
N GLY A 13 14.05 25.00 6.90
CA GLY A 13 13.25 24.32 7.89
C GLY A 13 14.09 23.23 8.54
N ASP A 14 14.03 23.16 9.87
CA ASP A 14 14.70 22.17 10.70
C ASP A 14 14.64 20.76 10.07
N SER A 15 15.80 20.24 9.64
CA SER A 15 15.92 18.96 8.94
C SER A 15 15.50 17.76 9.80
N ARG A 16 15.12 18.00 11.07
CA ARG A 16 14.65 17.02 12.05
C ARG A 16 13.12 16.89 12.14
N ALA A 17 12.36 17.82 11.57
CA ALA A 17 10.89 17.74 11.65
C ALA A 17 10.35 16.55 10.81
N PRO A 18 9.42 15.75 11.35
CA PRO A 18 8.80 14.66 10.59
C PRO A 18 8.10 15.10 9.31
N TRP A 19 7.94 14.19 8.35
CA TRP A 19 7.34 14.51 7.05
C TRP A 19 5.93 15.10 7.16
N TRP A 20 5.13 14.65 8.14
CA TRP A 20 3.74 15.10 8.31
C TRP A 20 3.60 16.55 8.79
N GLU A 21 4.61 17.09 9.47
CA GLU A 21 4.69 18.49 9.89
C GLU A 21 5.28 19.40 8.82
N ARG A 22 6.19 18.85 7.99
CA ARG A 22 6.79 19.58 6.87
C ARG A 22 5.83 19.76 5.70
N LEU A 23 4.82 18.90 5.57
CA LEU A 23 3.79 19.05 4.55
C LEU A 23 2.79 20.16 4.94
N PRO A 24 2.47 21.09 4.01
CA PRO A 24 1.44 22.10 4.25
C PRO A 24 0.10 21.48 4.69
N GLU A 25 -0.63 22.19 5.56
CA GLU A 25 -1.97 21.81 6.01
C GLU A 25 -2.95 21.65 4.84
N ASP A 26 -2.78 22.45 3.78
CA ASP A 26 -3.56 22.48 2.55
C ASP A 26 -2.94 21.67 1.40
N PHE A 27 -1.94 20.82 1.65
CA PHE A 27 -1.27 20.03 0.61
C PHE A 27 -2.26 19.23 -0.27
N TRP A 28 -3.34 18.70 0.31
CA TRP A 28 -4.39 17.97 -0.40
C TRP A 28 -5.21 18.83 -1.38
N LEU A 29 -5.17 20.16 -1.25
CA LEU A 29 -5.80 21.12 -2.17
C LEU A 29 -4.91 21.54 -3.33
N HIS A 30 -3.60 21.31 -3.24
CA HIS A 30 -2.66 21.78 -4.26
C HIS A 30 -2.99 21.16 -5.61
N ALA A 31 -3.01 21.99 -6.66
CA ALA A 31 -3.09 21.47 -8.01
C ALA A 31 -1.80 20.69 -8.31
N ASP A 32 -1.92 19.54 -8.98
CA ASP A 32 -0.76 18.83 -9.49
C ASP A 32 -1.04 18.30 -10.91
N GLY A 33 0.01 18.31 -11.73
CA GLY A 33 -0.02 17.91 -13.13
C GLY A 33 1.33 17.34 -13.56
N THR A 34 1.33 16.54 -14.60
CA THR A 34 2.51 15.91 -15.19
C THR A 34 2.83 16.55 -16.53
N TRP A 35 4.03 16.30 -17.06
CA TRP A 35 4.37 16.73 -18.41
C TRP A 35 3.46 16.08 -19.48
N LEU A 36 2.84 14.93 -19.17
CA LEU A 36 1.88 14.25 -20.04
C LEU A 36 0.54 14.99 -20.18
N ASP A 37 0.19 15.90 -19.27
CA ASP A 37 -0.99 16.75 -19.40
C ASP A 37 -0.89 17.66 -20.65
N ALA A 38 0.32 18.13 -20.98
CA ALA A 38 0.58 18.94 -22.17
C ALA A 38 0.62 18.10 -23.46
N VAL A 39 1.07 16.85 -23.38
CA VAL A 39 1.30 15.97 -24.55
C VAL A 39 0.08 15.14 -24.92
N HIS A 40 -0.75 14.76 -23.94
CA HIS A 40 -1.93 13.92 -24.13
C HIS A 40 -3.18 14.44 -23.41
N PRO A 41 -3.60 15.71 -23.61
CA PRO A 41 -4.67 16.35 -22.84
C PRO A 41 -6.00 15.60 -22.94
N LEU A 42 -6.35 15.07 -24.11
CA LEU A 42 -7.60 14.31 -24.28
C LEU A 42 -7.59 12.96 -23.53
N LYS A 43 -6.45 12.27 -23.46
CA LYS A 43 -6.33 10.99 -22.74
C LYS A 43 -6.33 11.21 -21.24
N VAL A 44 -5.62 12.24 -20.78
CA VAL A 44 -5.46 12.58 -19.36
C VAL A 44 -6.75 13.20 -18.79
N HIS A 45 -7.37 14.16 -19.48
CA HIS A 45 -8.60 14.80 -18.99
C HIS A 45 -9.87 13.99 -19.31
N GLY A 46 -9.92 13.26 -20.43
CA GLY A 46 -11.08 12.46 -20.82
C GLY A 46 -11.34 11.27 -19.89
N THR A 47 -10.29 10.69 -19.30
CA THR A 47 -10.41 9.57 -18.34
C THR A 47 -10.80 10.04 -16.92
N GLY A 48 -10.63 11.32 -16.59
CA GLY A 48 -10.91 11.87 -15.25
C GLY A 48 -12.40 11.94 -14.87
N ALA A 49 -13.33 11.96 -15.84
CA ALA A 49 -14.77 11.99 -15.55
C ALA A 49 -15.29 10.63 -15.02
N LEU A 50 -14.85 9.53 -15.64
CA LEU A 50 -15.17 8.16 -15.21
C LEU A 50 -14.61 7.87 -13.80
N GLU A 51 -13.40 8.36 -13.55
CA GLU A 51 -12.72 8.22 -12.26
C GLU A 51 -13.44 8.95 -11.13
N ARG A 52 -14.03 10.13 -11.38
CA ARG A 52 -14.82 10.84 -10.35
C ARG A 52 -16.02 10.03 -9.88
N VAL A 53 -16.74 9.37 -10.79
CA VAL A 53 -17.90 8.54 -10.43
C VAL A 53 -17.46 7.37 -9.56
N MET A 54 -16.44 6.62 -10.00
CA MET A 54 -15.89 5.50 -9.24
C MET A 54 -15.36 5.93 -7.86
N ARG A 55 -14.62 7.05 -7.81
CA ARG A 55 -14.09 7.63 -6.58
C ARG A 55 -15.21 8.01 -5.62
N THR A 56 -16.30 8.62 -6.10
CA THR A 56 -17.46 8.96 -5.25
C THR A 56 -18.17 7.71 -4.72
N SER A 57 -18.32 6.66 -5.54
CA SER A 57 -18.90 5.38 -5.08
C SER A 57 -18.03 4.70 -4.01
N LEU A 58 -16.71 4.65 -4.23
CA LEU A 58 -15.76 4.13 -3.26
C LEU A 58 -15.77 4.98 -1.97
N SER A 59 -15.69 6.31 -2.11
CA SER A 59 -15.71 7.24 -1.00
C SER A 59 -16.99 7.12 -0.16
N THR A 60 -18.14 6.95 -0.79
CA THR A 60 -19.41 6.74 -0.09
C THR A 60 -19.35 5.48 0.75
N THR A 61 -18.85 4.39 0.17
CA THR A 61 -18.68 3.11 0.85
C THR A 61 -17.74 3.22 2.06
N VAL A 62 -16.59 3.89 1.89
CA VAL A 62 -15.63 4.15 2.98
C VAL A 62 -16.27 5.01 4.07
N ALA A 63 -16.96 6.10 3.72
CA ALA A 63 -17.62 6.98 4.67
C ALA A 63 -18.71 6.24 5.47
N THR A 64 -19.52 5.41 4.82
CA THR A 64 -20.53 4.57 5.49
C THR A 64 -19.89 3.58 6.46
N ALA A 65 -18.80 2.92 6.07
CA ALA A 65 -18.07 2.00 6.93
C ALA A 65 -17.48 2.73 8.16
N MET A 66 -16.85 3.89 7.97
CA MET A 66 -16.32 4.71 9.05
C MET A 66 -17.42 5.15 10.03
N LEU A 67 -18.55 5.65 9.50
CA LEU A 67 -19.71 6.03 10.33
C LEU A 67 -20.23 4.86 11.17
N ALA A 68 -20.28 3.66 10.59
CA ALA A 68 -20.71 2.47 11.31
C ALA A 68 -19.79 2.14 12.49
N SER A 69 -18.46 2.31 12.34
CA SER A 69 -17.50 2.06 13.42
C SER A 69 -17.55 3.07 14.56
N LEU A 70 -18.08 4.27 14.31
CA LEU A 70 -18.18 5.35 15.30
C LEU A 70 -19.53 5.38 16.02
N LYS A 71 -20.38 4.36 15.83
CA LYS A 71 -21.67 4.24 16.52
C LYS A 71 -21.46 3.97 18.00
N GLY A 72 -21.92 4.88 18.85
CA GLY A 72 -21.89 4.75 20.31
C GLY A 72 -21.56 6.08 20.98
N LYS A 73 -22.13 6.34 22.16
CA LYS A 73 -21.78 7.53 22.94
C LYS A 73 -20.30 7.45 23.34
N GLY A 74 -19.53 8.50 23.10
CA GLY A 74 -18.10 8.57 23.47
C GLY A 74 -17.15 7.82 22.54
N ARG A 75 -17.64 6.97 21.63
CA ARG A 75 -16.79 6.10 20.79
C ARG A 75 -15.76 6.86 19.95
N MET A 76 -16.14 8.03 19.43
CA MET A 76 -15.23 8.88 18.68
C MET A 76 -14.07 9.40 19.53
N GLN A 77 -14.35 9.86 20.75
CA GLN A 77 -13.32 10.36 21.67
C GLN A 77 -12.36 9.24 22.03
N GLU A 78 -12.89 8.05 22.36
CA GLU A 78 -12.08 6.87 22.67
C GLU A 78 -11.14 6.47 21.51
N GLU A 79 -11.63 6.48 20.26
CA GLU A 79 -10.80 6.18 19.08
C GLU A 79 -9.68 7.22 18.91
N PHE A 80 -9.97 8.51 19.05
CA PHE A 80 -8.95 9.57 18.94
C PHE A 80 -7.94 9.54 20.09
N ASP A 81 -8.37 9.25 21.32
CA ASP A 81 -7.46 9.07 22.46
C ASP A 81 -6.56 7.86 22.26
N ALA A 82 -7.12 6.74 21.76
CA ALA A 82 -6.36 5.55 21.44
C ALA A 82 -5.37 5.78 20.28
N LEU A 83 -5.70 6.61 19.28
CA LEU A 83 -4.77 6.95 18.19
C LEU A 83 -3.49 7.64 18.67
N ARG A 84 -3.54 8.40 19.77
CA ARG A 84 -2.36 9.11 20.33
C ARG A 84 -1.25 8.15 20.74
N PHE A 85 -1.57 6.86 20.96
CA PHE A 85 -0.58 5.81 21.21
C PHE A 85 0.48 5.72 20.11
N TYR A 86 0.12 5.98 18.85
CA TYR A 86 0.99 5.75 17.71
C TYR A 86 1.97 6.89 17.41
N GLU A 87 1.64 8.12 17.79
CA GLU A 87 2.45 9.28 17.45
C GLU A 87 3.89 9.20 18.01
N PRO A 88 4.11 8.81 19.29
CA PRO A 88 5.47 8.62 19.80
C PRO A 88 6.27 7.55 19.04
N LEU A 89 5.60 6.47 18.60
CA LEU A 89 6.22 5.41 17.80
C LEU A 89 6.61 5.91 16.41
N ALA A 90 5.73 6.68 15.76
CA ALA A 90 6.00 7.29 14.47
C ALA A 90 7.16 8.30 14.57
N ARG A 91 7.17 9.16 15.59
CA ARG A 91 8.24 10.14 15.83
C ARG A 91 9.59 9.49 16.07
N ALA A 92 9.62 8.33 16.73
CA ALA A 92 10.86 7.59 16.95
C ALA A 92 11.48 7.08 15.64
N GLY A 93 10.69 6.88 14.57
CA GLY A 93 11.17 6.42 13.27
C GLY A 93 11.86 5.05 13.29
N ASP A 94 11.68 4.28 14.36
CA ASP A 94 12.37 3.02 14.63
C ASP A 94 11.48 1.84 14.21
N ALA A 95 11.72 1.34 13.00
CA ALA A 95 10.95 0.23 12.44
C ALA A 95 10.98 -1.03 13.31
N SER A 96 12.07 -1.25 14.06
CA SER A 96 12.24 -2.46 14.90
C SER A 96 11.28 -2.50 16.10
N LYS A 97 10.75 -1.35 16.52
CA LYS A 97 9.78 -1.24 17.62
C LYS A 97 8.32 -1.41 17.17
N VAL A 98 8.07 -1.23 15.87
CA VAL A 98 6.72 -1.26 15.28
C VAL A 98 6.51 -2.58 14.54
N PHE A 99 7.46 -2.94 13.68
CA PHE A 99 7.41 -4.15 12.87
C PHE A 99 8.27 -5.23 13.51
N LEU A 100 7.74 -5.82 14.58
CA LEU A 100 8.40 -6.95 15.25
C LEU A 100 8.56 -8.12 14.27
N PRO A 101 9.72 -8.82 14.28
CA PRO A 101 9.90 -9.99 13.45
C PRO A 101 8.90 -11.08 13.87
N PRO A 102 8.31 -11.83 12.91
CA PRO A 102 7.44 -12.94 13.24
C PRO A 102 8.21 -14.03 13.99
N ALA A 103 7.48 -14.88 14.72
CA ALA A 103 8.06 -16.06 15.34
C ALA A 103 8.71 -16.96 14.28
N LYS A 104 9.84 -17.59 14.63
CA LYS A 104 10.46 -18.60 13.77
C LYS A 104 9.54 -19.83 13.68
N ASP A 105 9.67 -20.57 12.58
CA ASP A 105 9.01 -21.87 12.35
C ASP A 105 7.47 -21.86 12.22
N ILE A 106 6.88 -20.74 11.79
CA ILE A 106 5.46 -20.69 11.42
C ILE A 106 5.21 -21.63 10.23
N LYS A 107 4.36 -22.64 10.44
CA LYS A 107 4.05 -23.65 9.43
C LYS A 107 3.06 -23.12 8.39
N VAL A 108 3.57 -22.86 7.19
CA VAL A 108 2.73 -22.52 6.04
C VAL A 108 2.14 -23.79 5.41
N LYS A 109 0.81 -23.92 5.47
CA LYS A 109 0.04 -24.97 4.80
C LYS A 109 0.04 -24.71 3.30
N MET A 110 0.14 -25.77 2.51
CA MET A 110 0.18 -25.73 1.05
C MET A 110 -0.87 -26.68 0.49
N GLU A 111 -1.74 -26.17 -0.37
CA GLU A 111 -2.74 -26.95 -1.09
C GLU A 111 -2.56 -26.75 -2.59
N ALA A 112 -2.42 -27.82 -3.36
CA ALA A 112 -2.30 -27.73 -4.81
C ALA A 112 -3.66 -27.37 -5.43
N LEU A 113 -3.68 -26.40 -6.34
CA LEU A 113 -4.86 -26.05 -7.11
C LEU A 113 -4.80 -26.74 -8.47
N SER A 114 -5.91 -27.32 -8.91
CA SER A 114 -6.04 -28.02 -10.19
C SER A 114 -6.00 -27.02 -11.36
N ASP A 115 -4.87 -26.92 -12.08
CA ASP A 115 -4.73 -26.17 -13.34
C ASP A 115 -3.52 -26.72 -14.13
N ASP A 116 -3.71 -27.00 -15.43
CA ASP A 116 -2.74 -27.74 -16.26
C ASP A 116 -1.62 -26.86 -16.83
N ARG A 117 -1.71 -25.53 -16.75
CA ARG A 117 -0.74 -24.62 -17.43
C ARG A 117 0.23 -23.90 -16.51
N ILE A 118 -0.21 -23.55 -15.30
CA ILE A 118 0.60 -22.89 -14.28
C ILE A 118 0.38 -23.67 -12.99
N ARG A 119 1.44 -24.23 -12.41
CA ARG A 119 1.34 -24.89 -11.12
C ARG A 119 1.08 -23.84 -10.04
N ARG A 120 -0.08 -23.94 -9.39
CA ARG A 120 -0.51 -23.01 -8.33
C ARG A 120 -0.68 -23.73 -7.01
N LEU A 121 -0.17 -23.12 -5.95
CA LEU A 121 -0.34 -23.54 -4.57
C LEU A 121 -1.14 -22.47 -3.83
N GLN A 122 -2.21 -22.86 -3.14
CA GLN A 122 -2.83 -22.03 -2.13
C GLN A 122 -2.03 -22.17 -0.84
N LEU A 123 -1.48 -21.04 -0.37
CA LEU A 123 -0.76 -20.96 0.89
C LEU A 123 -1.68 -20.41 1.99
N SER A 124 -1.52 -20.90 3.21
CA SER A 124 -2.15 -20.32 4.39
C SER A 124 -1.38 -20.60 5.68
N PHE A 125 -1.52 -19.72 6.67
CA PHE A 125 -1.05 -19.95 8.03
C PHE A 125 -1.89 -19.17 9.03
N ASP A 126 -1.89 -19.63 10.28
CA ASP A 126 -2.50 -18.90 11.40
C ASP A 126 -1.56 -17.74 11.77
N SER A 127 -1.98 -16.51 11.49
CA SER A 127 -1.19 -15.30 11.70
C SER A 127 -1.01 -15.05 13.20
N PRO A 128 0.23 -15.00 13.71
CA PRO A 128 0.49 -14.69 15.11
C PRO A 128 0.53 -13.18 15.37
N PHE A 129 0.12 -12.35 14.40
CA PHE A 129 0.08 -10.91 14.57
C PHE A 129 -0.78 -10.53 15.78
N GLN A 130 -0.26 -9.58 16.55
CA GLN A 130 -0.93 -8.99 17.71
C GLN A 130 -0.88 -7.48 17.56
N PRO A 131 -2.02 -6.77 17.68
CA PRO A 131 -2.03 -5.32 17.62
C PRO A 131 -1.08 -4.69 18.65
N LEU A 132 -0.34 -3.67 18.21
CA LEU A 132 0.55 -2.91 19.09
C LEU A 132 -0.26 -2.15 20.14
N ASN A 133 -1.34 -1.52 19.70
CA ASN A 133 -2.23 -0.76 20.57
C ASN A 133 -3.18 -1.71 21.34
N PRO A 134 -3.12 -1.73 22.69
CA PRO A 134 -3.99 -2.57 23.50
C PRO A 134 -5.49 -2.36 23.22
N TYR A 135 -5.89 -1.15 22.80
CA TYR A 135 -7.27 -0.83 22.43
C TYR A 135 -7.81 -1.70 21.29
N ALA A 136 -6.96 -2.08 20.34
CA ALA A 136 -7.35 -2.88 19.18
C ALA A 136 -7.39 -4.40 19.47
N ARG A 137 -6.70 -4.88 20.51
CA ARG A 137 -6.54 -6.33 20.77
C ARG A 137 -7.87 -7.08 20.89
N PRO A 138 -8.85 -6.65 21.71
CA PRO A 138 -10.12 -7.37 21.83
C PRO A 138 -10.84 -7.52 20.48
N GLN A 139 -10.76 -6.49 19.63
CA GLN A 139 -11.40 -6.52 18.32
C GLN A 139 -10.71 -7.51 17.36
N PHE A 140 -9.38 -7.57 17.36
CA PHE A 140 -8.60 -8.52 16.55
C PHE A 140 -8.67 -9.95 17.08
N ASP A 141 -8.77 -10.13 18.39
CA ASP A 141 -8.95 -11.43 19.03
C ASP A 141 -10.29 -12.08 18.70
N ALA A 142 -11.33 -11.28 18.49
CA ALA A 142 -12.63 -11.76 18.05
C ALA A 142 -12.66 -12.20 16.57
N MET A 143 -11.70 -11.79 15.74
CA MET A 143 -11.69 -12.10 14.31
C MET A 143 -11.38 -13.58 14.06
N GLN A 144 -12.04 -14.19 13.09
CA GLN A 144 -11.83 -15.60 12.76
C GLN A 144 -11.10 -15.78 11.43
N ARG A 145 -11.59 -15.13 10.37
CA ARG A 145 -11.04 -15.24 9.02
C ARG A 145 -9.81 -14.37 8.84
N ASN A 146 -9.80 -13.18 9.43
CA ASN A 146 -8.68 -12.25 9.27
C ASN A 146 -7.40 -12.74 9.99
N ARG A 147 -7.53 -13.65 10.97
CA ARG A 147 -6.40 -14.30 11.65
C ARG A 147 -5.72 -15.37 10.80
N VAL A 148 -6.27 -15.73 9.65
CA VAL A 148 -5.63 -16.68 8.71
C VAL A 148 -5.07 -15.89 7.54
N ALA A 149 -3.75 -15.90 7.38
CA ALA A 149 -3.09 -15.31 6.24
C ALA A 149 -3.25 -16.21 5.01
N HIS A 150 -3.40 -15.60 3.83
CA HIS A 150 -3.60 -16.32 2.57
C HIS A 150 -2.73 -15.72 1.46
N ALA A 151 -2.17 -16.59 0.62
CA ALA A 151 -1.54 -16.20 -0.63
C ALA A 151 -1.71 -17.30 -1.68
N GLN A 152 -1.64 -16.97 -2.97
CA GLN A 152 -1.51 -17.93 -4.05
C GLN A 152 -0.10 -17.86 -4.64
N HIS A 153 0.60 -18.98 -4.63
CA HIS A 153 1.96 -19.08 -5.13
C HIS A 153 1.98 -19.84 -6.45
N TRP A 154 2.39 -19.17 -7.52
CA TRP A 154 2.69 -19.78 -8.80
C TRP A 154 4.16 -20.18 -8.79
N CYS A 155 4.42 -21.48 -8.82
CA CYS A 155 5.78 -22.00 -8.74
C CYS A 155 6.08 -22.91 -9.91
N HIS A 156 7.31 -22.87 -10.43
CA HIS A 156 7.75 -23.85 -11.43
C HIS A 156 7.98 -25.22 -10.78
N GLY A 157 8.46 -25.21 -9.54
CA GLY A 157 8.61 -26.40 -8.71
C GLY A 157 9.75 -27.32 -9.10
N ASP A 158 10.67 -26.84 -9.93
CA ASP A 158 11.92 -27.49 -10.33
C ASP A 158 13.09 -27.09 -9.43
N ARG A 159 13.18 -25.80 -9.07
CA ARG A 159 14.20 -25.23 -8.18
C ARG A 159 13.70 -23.91 -7.56
N PRO A 160 14.37 -23.37 -6.53
CA PRO A 160 14.10 -22.02 -6.06
C PRO A 160 14.41 -21.01 -7.18
N ARG A 161 13.49 -20.07 -7.39
CA ARG A 161 13.56 -19.05 -8.44
C ARG A 161 13.33 -17.67 -7.83
N PRO A 162 13.88 -16.59 -8.44
CA PRO A 162 13.52 -15.25 -8.06
C PRO A 162 12.00 -15.10 -8.01
N THR A 163 11.49 -14.59 -6.90
CA THR A 163 10.05 -14.55 -6.62
C THR A 163 9.56 -13.11 -6.57
N LEU A 164 8.50 -12.81 -7.32
CA LEU A 164 7.80 -11.53 -7.23
C LEU A 164 6.58 -11.68 -6.30
N ILE A 165 6.60 -10.99 -5.17
CA ILE A 165 5.42 -10.81 -4.32
C ILE A 165 4.54 -9.72 -4.94
N VAL A 166 3.25 -10.00 -5.09
CA VAL A 166 2.26 -9.07 -5.67
C VAL A 166 1.16 -8.79 -4.65
N ILE A 167 0.97 -7.52 -4.34
CA ILE A 167 -0.04 -7.02 -3.39
C ILE A 167 -1.14 -6.29 -4.16
N HIS A 168 -2.38 -6.73 -3.99
CA HIS A 168 -3.52 -6.16 -4.71
C HIS A 168 -3.98 -4.79 -4.16
N GLY A 169 -4.72 -4.05 -4.99
CA GLY A 169 -5.40 -2.82 -4.57
C GLY A 169 -6.66 -3.06 -3.73
N PHE A 170 -7.22 -2.00 -3.16
CA PHE A 170 -8.48 -2.07 -2.40
C PHE A 170 -9.62 -2.59 -3.29
N ALA A 171 -10.40 -3.55 -2.79
CA ALA A 171 -11.47 -4.24 -3.53
C ALA A 171 -11.04 -4.98 -4.82
N ALA A 172 -9.74 -5.14 -5.06
CA ALA A 172 -9.16 -5.83 -6.21
C ALA A 172 -8.49 -7.16 -5.83
N ASP A 173 -8.99 -7.85 -4.80
CA ASP A 173 -8.40 -9.09 -4.27
C ASP A 173 -8.42 -10.32 -5.19
N PRO A 174 -9.28 -10.45 -6.23
CA PRO A 174 -9.20 -11.60 -7.12
C PRO A 174 -7.83 -11.71 -7.80
N TYR A 175 -7.17 -12.85 -7.60
CA TYR A 175 -5.81 -13.08 -8.11
C TYR A 175 -5.70 -12.90 -9.64
N TRP A 176 -6.71 -13.31 -10.40
CA TRP A 176 -6.73 -13.19 -11.86
C TRP A 176 -6.68 -11.73 -12.34
N LEU A 177 -7.24 -10.79 -11.56
CA LEU A 177 -7.30 -9.38 -11.93
C LEU A 177 -5.89 -8.77 -11.90
N ASN A 178 -5.16 -8.97 -10.80
CA ASN A 178 -3.77 -8.50 -10.66
C ASN A 178 -2.83 -9.25 -11.60
N ALA A 179 -3.05 -10.56 -11.79
CA ALA A 179 -2.33 -11.36 -12.77
C ALA A 179 -2.44 -10.81 -14.18
N HIS A 180 -3.64 -10.40 -14.60
CA HIS A 180 -3.85 -9.77 -15.89
C HIS A 180 -3.28 -8.35 -15.92
N ALA A 181 -3.53 -7.54 -14.89
CA ALA A 181 -3.10 -6.15 -14.82
C ALA A 181 -1.57 -5.99 -14.94
N LEU A 182 -0.81 -6.92 -14.36
CA LEU A 182 0.66 -6.91 -14.36
C LEU A 182 1.28 -7.95 -15.29
N SER A 183 0.49 -8.59 -16.16
CA SER A 183 0.96 -9.62 -17.08
C SER A 183 1.84 -10.70 -16.41
N LEU A 184 1.44 -11.15 -15.21
CA LEU A 184 2.25 -12.03 -14.36
C LEU A 184 2.56 -13.38 -15.02
N ALA A 185 1.71 -13.86 -15.92
CA ALA A 185 1.98 -15.06 -16.70
C ALA A 185 3.23 -14.90 -17.60
N GLY A 186 3.48 -13.69 -18.12
CA GLY A 186 4.68 -13.39 -18.90
C GLY A 186 5.95 -13.38 -18.03
N PHE A 187 5.88 -12.82 -16.83
CA PHE A 187 6.99 -12.91 -15.87
C PHE A 187 7.23 -14.35 -15.40
N TYR A 188 6.16 -15.12 -15.17
CA TYR A 188 6.27 -16.54 -14.88
C TYR A 188 7.00 -17.30 -16.00
N GLN A 189 6.61 -17.10 -17.26
CA GLN A 189 7.29 -17.70 -18.42
C GLN A 189 8.77 -17.27 -18.56
N ARG A 190 9.13 -16.08 -18.08
CA ARG A 190 10.54 -15.61 -17.99
C ARG A 190 11.32 -16.22 -16.83
N GLY A 191 10.69 -17.09 -16.04
CA GLY A 191 11.33 -17.89 -15.01
C GLY A 191 11.19 -17.36 -13.58
N TYR A 192 10.32 -16.37 -13.34
CA TYR A 192 10.00 -15.88 -12.00
C TYR A 192 8.88 -16.71 -11.35
N ASP A 193 9.00 -17.01 -10.07
CA ASP A 193 7.86 -17.45 -9.28
C ASP A 193 7.03 -16.23 -8.83
N ILE A 194 5.72 -16.41 -8.61
CA ILE A 194 4.80 -15.30 -8.30
C ILE A 194 4.03 -15.62 -7.02
N LEU A 195 4.11 -14.77 -6.00
CA LEU A 195 3.33 -14.90 -4.78
C LEU A 195 2.29 -13.77 -4.68
N LEU A 196 1.03 -14.10 -4.93
CA LEU A 196 -0.10 -13.18 -4.84
C LEU A 196 -0.65 -13.16 -3.41
N PHE A 197 -0.43 -12.08 -2.67
CA PHE A 197 -0.83 -11.94 -1.27
C PHE A 197 -2.29 -11.48 -1.12
N THR A 198 -3.05 -12.08 -0.20
CA THR A 198 -4.37 -11.57 0.21
C THR A 198 -4.22 -10.64 1.41
N TYR A 199 -4.51 -9.36 1.19
CA TYR A 199 -4.42 -8.32 2.22
C TYR A 199 -5.41 -8.56 3.39
N PRO A 200 -5.10 -8.17 4.64
CA PRO A 200 -6.06 -8.21 5.74
C PRO A 200 -7.44 -7.65 5.37
N PHE A 201 -8.50 -8.30 5.85
CA PHE A 201 -9.92 -7.98 5.58
C PHE A 201 -10.42 -8.17 4.15
N HIS A 202 -9.60 -8.71 3.24
CA HIS A 202 -9.98 -8.93 1.84
C HIS A 202 -10.15 -10.42 1.50
N GLY A 203 -10.97 -10.71 0.50
CA GLY A 203 -11.18 -12.06 -0.03
C GLY A 203 -11.51 -13.06 1.08
N ARG A 204 -10.69 -14.11 1.21
CA ARG A 204 -10.85 -15.16 2.24
C ARG A 204 -10.69 -14.63 3.68
N ARG A 205 -10.07 -13.46 3.86
CA ARG A 205 -9.83 -12.79 5.15
C ARG A 205 -10.96 -11.84 5.56
N ALA A 206 -11.96 -11.62 4.70
CA ALA A 206 -13.12 -10.81 5.05
C ALA A 206 -14.01 -11.53 6.08
N GLU A 207 -14.24 -10.88 7.22
CA GLU A 207 -15.05 -11.43 8.31
C GLU A 207 -16.51 -11.68 7.90
N PRO A 208 -17.21 -12.66 8.51
CA PRO A 208 -18.64 -12.86 8.30
C PRO A 208 -19.43 -11.57 8.51
N GLY A 209 -20.41 -11.31 7.64
CA GLY A 209 -21.22 -10.09 7.67
C GLY A 209 -20.62 -8.89 6.93
N SER A 210 -19.42 -9.01 6.37
CA SER A 210 -18.89 -8.00 5.43
C SER A 210 -19.71 -7.97 4.15
N TRP A 211 -20.18 -6.78 3.73
CA TRP A 211 -20.96 -6.56 2.51
C TRP A 211 -20.10 -6.61 1.25
N PHE A 212 -18.80 -6.33 1.39
CA PHE A 212 -17.83 -6.40 0.31
C PHE A 212 -16.41 -6.68 0.87
N SER A 213 -15.53 -7.16 0.01
CA SER A 213 -14.12 -7.44 0.31
C SER A 213 -13.37 -6.14 0.66
N GLY A 214 -12.67 -6.12 1.80
CA GLY A 214 -11.95 -4.95 2.28
C GLY A 214 -12.74 -4.04 3.22
N GLN A 215 -14.04 -4.27 3.44
CA GLN A 215 -14.86 -3.46 4.35
C GLN A 215 -14.22 -3.30 5.73
N GLY A 216 -13.64 -4.37 6.27
CA GLY A 216 -13.04 -4.37 7.60
C GLY A 216 -11.88 -3.40 7.77
N LEU A 217 -11.23 -2.96 6.68
CA LEU A 217 -10.13 -1.99 6.71
C LEU A 217 -10.60 -0.61 7.21
N PHE A 218 -11.82 -0.21 6.87
CA PHE A 218 -12.39 1.09 7.23
C PHE A 218 -13.56 0.99 8.21
N GLY A 219 -14.21 -0.17 8.28
CA GLY A 219 -15.41 -0.41 9.07
C GLY A 219 -15.15 -0.75 10.54
N ARG A 220 -13.91 -0.60 11.01
CA ARG A 220 -13.48 -1.06 12.33
C ARG A 220 -12.80 0.01 13.19
N GLY A 221 -12.83 1.27 12.76
CA GLY A 221 -12.21 2.39 13.46
C GLY A 221 -10.83 2.72 12.92
N LEU A 222 -10.34 3.92 13.26
CA LEU A 222 -9.04 4.41 12.78
C LEU A 222 -7.88 3.69 13.48
N VAL A 223 -8.07 3.22 14.71
CA VAL A 223 -7.06 2.38 15.37
C VAL A 223 -6.87 1.07 14.61
N SER A 224 -7.97 0.42 14.18
CA SER A 224 -7.88 -0.79 13.36
C SER A 224 -7.28 -0.50 11.98
N PHE A 225 -7.57 0.68 11.40
CA PHE A 225 -6.92 1.13 10.17
C PHE A 225 -5.39 1.23 10.33
N ASN A 226 -4.88 1.73 11.46
CA ASN A 226 -3.44 1.74 11.74
C ASN A 226 -2.83 0.34 11.86
N GLU A 227 -3.53 -0.56 12.56
CA GLU A 227 -3.06 -1.94 12.78
C GLU A 227 -3.06 -2.78 11.50
N SER A 228 -3.93 -2.45 10.53
CA SER A 228 -4.12 -3.28 9.34
C SER A 228 -2.89 -3.36 8.42
N PRO A 229 -2.19 -2.26 8.08
CA PRO A 229 -0.91 -2.34 7.37
C PRO A 229 0.18 -3.03 8.18
N MET A 230 0.22 -2.84 9.50
CA MET A 230 1.20 -3.53 10.35
C MET A 230 0.95 -5.05 10.37
N HIS A 231 -0.31 -5.47 10.37
CA HIS A 231 -0.73 -6.87 10.18
C HIS A 231 -0.28 -7.40 8.82
N ALA A 232 -0.49 -6.62 7.75
CA ALA A 232 -0.06 -7.00 6.41
C ALA A 232 1.46 -7.19 6.32
N ILE A 233 2.25 -6.26 6.86
CA ILE A 233 3.72 -6.39 6.89
C ILE A 233 4.13 -7.61 7.69
N HIS A 234 3.55 -7.83 8.87
CA HIS A 234 3.85 -9.02 9.67
C HIS A 234 3.62 -10.32 8.87
N ASP A 235 2.47 -10.46 8.20
CA ASP A 235 2.17 -11.65 7.40
C ASP A 235 3.06 -11.78 6.15
N LEU A 236 3.40 -10.67 5.50
CA LEU A 236 4.34 -10.65 4.37
C LEU A 236 5.72 -11.14 4.79
N ARG A 237 6.19 -10.77 5.98
CA ARG A 237 7.48 -11.25 6.52
C ARG A 237 7.49 -12.75 6.78
N VAL A 238 6.37 -13.34 7.20
CA VAL A 238 6.21 -14.80 7.29
C VAL A 238 6.28 -15.45 5.90
N PHE A 239 5.67 -14.85 4.88
CA PHE A 239 5.80 -15.36 3.51
C PHE A 239 7.23 -15.21 2.96
N ILE A 240 7.95 -14.14 3.31
CA ILE A 240 9.37 -13.99 2.98
C ILE A 240 10.20 -15.09 3.68
N ASP A 241 9.97 -15.35 4.97
CA ASP A 241 10.62 -16.44 5.70
C ASP A 241 10.36 -17.80 5.04
N TYR A 242 9.11 -18.03 4.61
CA TYR A 242 8.73 -19.23 3.86
C TYR A 242 9.47 -19.36 2.53
N LEU A 243 9.61 -18.28 1.77
CA LEU A 243 10.34 -18.28 0.49
C LEU A 243 11.84 -18.52 0.72
N GLN A 244 12.46 -17.80 1.66
CA GLN A 244 13.87 -17.96 2.00
C GLN A 244 14.19 -19.34 2.57
N GLY A 245 13.32 -19.89 3.42
CA GLY A 245 13.44 -21.25 3.94
C GLY A 245 13.37 -22.34 2.86
N ARG A 246 12.88 -22.00 1.65
CA ARG A 246 12.91 -22.85 0.46
C ARG A 246 14.09 -22.56 -0.47
N GLY A 247 15.00 -21.66 -0.10
CA GLY A 247 16.18 -21.30 -0.87
C GLY A 247 15.95 -20.19 -1.91
N VAL A 248 14.86 -19.42 -1.81
CA VAL A 248 14.68 -18.24 -2.66
C VAL A 248 15.57 -17.11 -2.14
N GLU A 249 16.56 -16.71 -2.94
CA GLU A 249 17.51 -15.65 -2.57
C GLU A 249 17.06 -14.26 -3.01
N GLN A 250 16.39 -14.16 -4.18
CA GLN A 250 15.97 -12.89 -4.77
C GLN A 250 14.45 -12.73 -4.65
N ILE A 251 14.02 -11.73 -3.89
CA ILE A 251 12.60 -11.46 -3.63
C ILE A 251 12.29 -10.00 -4.00
N GLY A 252 11.44 -9.81 -5.00
CA GLY A 252 10.89 -8.52 -5.35
C GLY A 252 9.50 -8.32 -4.80
N VAL A 253 9.06 -7.07 -4.67
CA VAL A 253 7.66 -6.75 -4.37
C VAL A 253 7.10 -5.75 -5.37
N ALA A 254 5.88 -5.99 -5.83
CA ALA A 254 5.07 -5.05 -6.59
C ALA A 254 3.69 -4.92 -5.97
N GLY A 255 3.06 -3.76 -6.13
CA GLY A 255 1.68 -3.62 -5.69
C GLY A 255 0.98 -2.42 -6.32
N ILE A 256 -0.35 -2.52 -6.40
CA ILE A 256 -1.20 -1.50 -7.03
C ILE A 256 -2.01 -0.79 -5.95
N SER A 257 -2.05 0.55 -5.97
CA SER A 257 -2.89 1.36 -5.07
C SER A 257 -2.57 1.10 -3.59
N LEU A 258 -3.51 0.55 -2.81
CA LEU A 258 -3.26 0.04 -1.45
C LEU A 258 -2.06 -0.92 -1.42
N GLY A 259 -1.95 -1.82 -2.39
CA GLY A 259 -0.81 -2.72 -2.49
C GLY A 259 0.49 -2.00 -2.82
N GLY A 260 0.44 -0.90 -3.58
CA GLY A 260 1.61 -0.06 -3.86
C GLY A 260 2.10 0.66 -2.60
N TYR A 261 1.17 1.16 -1.79
CA TYR A 261 1.46 1.70 -0.46
C TYR A 261 2.11 0.65 0.45
N THR A 262 1.55 -0.55 0.53
CA THR A 262 2.10 -1.64 1.35
C THR A 262 3.43 -2.16 0.83
N ALA A 263 3.64 -2.22 -0.49
CA ALA A 263 4.92 -2.59 -1.09
C ALA A 263 6.02 -1.57 -0.72
N ALA A 264 5.71 -0.28 -0.78
CA ALA A 264 6.62 0.77 -0.34
C ALA A 264 6.89 0.69 1.17
N LEU A 265 5.87 0.41 1.99
CA LEU A 265 6.04 0.21 3.43
C LEU A 265 6.94 -1.00 3.73
N LEU A 266 6.73 -2.13 3.05
CA LEU A 266 7.55 -3.32 3.20
C LEU A 266 9.02 -3.03 2.85
N ALA A 267 9.25 -2.33 1.73
CA ALA A 267 10.59 -1.88 1.35
C ALA A 267 11.22 -0.89 2.33
N ALA A 268 10.42 -0.17 3.12
CA ALA A 268 10.91 0.75 4.14
C ALA A 268 11.37 0.03 5.42
N VAL A 269 10.89 -1.19 5.68
CA VAL A 269 11.04 -1.84 7.00
C VAL A 269 11.58 -3.28 6.95
N ASP A 270 11.82 -3.82 5.76
CA ASP A 270 12.42 -5.14 5.56
C ASP A 270 13.55 -5.05 4.53
N ASP A 271 14.73 -5.53 4.93
CA ASP A 271 16.00 -5.42 4.19
C ASP A 271 16.23 -6.57 3.21
N ARG A 272 15.31 -7.54 3.14
CA ARG A 272 15.47 -8.76 2.33
C ARG A 272 14.93 -8.62 0.91
N LEU A 273 14.41 -7.45 0.54
CA LEU A 273 13.86 -7.21 -0.78
C LEU A 273 14.96 -6.78 -1.77
N SER A 274 14.99 -7.40 -2.94
CA SER A 274 15.93 -7.05 -4.01
C SER A 274 15.52 -5.78 -4.76
N TYR A 275 14.21 -5.53 -4.89
CA TYR A 275 13.61 -4.36 -5.54
C TYR A 275 12.14 -4.17 -5.14
N CYS A 276 11.61 -2.96 -5.37
CA CYS A 276 10.23 -2.58 -5.08
C CYS A 276 9.58 -1.79 -6.22
N ILE A 277 8.34 -2.15 -6.58
CA ILE A 277 7.58 -1.55 -7.69
C ILE A 277 6.20 -1.09 -7.18
N PRO A 278 6.11 0.08 -6.52
CA PRO A 278 4.83 0.66 -6.14
C PRO A 278 4.13 1.31 -7.35
N ILE A 279 2.90 0.89 -7.63
CA ILE A 279 2.10 1.33 -8.78
C ILE A 279 0.89 2.11 -8.27
N VAL A 280 0.74 3.35 -8.71
CA VAL A 280 -0.27 4.33 -8.26
C VAL A 280 -0.49 4.36 -6.74
N PRO A 281 0.57 4.38 -5.91
CA PRO A 281 0.47 4.18 -4.46
C PRO A 281 -0.27 5.31 -3.72
N ALA A 282 -1.05 4.94 -2.70
CA ALA A 282 -1.77 5.89 -1.82
C ALA A 282 -0.89 6.38 -0.65
N VAL A 283 0.17 7.15 -0.96
CA VAL A 283 1.28 7.46 -0.03
C VAL A 283 0.87 8.26 1.22
N SER A 284 -0.16 9.12 1.14
CA SER A 284 -0.70 9.83 2.31
C SER A 284 -2.21 9.59 2.43
N PRO A 285 -2.63 8.61 3.25
CA PRO A 285 -4.04 8.24 3.38
C PRO A 285 -4.95 9.39 3.82
N ILE A 286 -4.50 10.27 4.73
CA ILE A 286 -5.29 11.41 5.21
C ILE A 286 -5.58 12.39 4.07
N ASP A 287 -4.55 12.76 3.31
CA ASP A 287 -4.71 13.67 2.18
C ASP A 287 -5.62 13.07 1.10
N VAL A 288 -5.43 11.78 0.80
CA VAL A 288 -6.31 11.04 -0.12
C VAL A 288 -7.78 11.08 0.35
N PHE A 289 -8.05 10.82 1.64
CA PHE A 289 -9.42 10.86 2.16
C PHE A 289 -10.04 12.25 2.15
N LEU A 290 -9.27 13.31 2.41
CA LEU A 290 -9.74 14.70 2.36
C LEU A 290 -10.17 15.10 0.94
N GLU A 291 -9.51 14.55 -0.09
CA GLU A 291 -9.83 14.81 -1.50
C GLU A 291 -11.11 14.10 -2.00
N TRP A 292 -11.53 13.05 -1.31
CA TRP A 292 -12.62 12.19 -1.76
C TRP A 292 -13.94 12.57 -1.08
N GLN A 293 -14.95 12.98 -1.84
CA GLN A 293 -16.28 13.26 -1.29
C GLN A 293 -17.20 12.04 -1.43
N PRO A 294 -17.95 11.65 -0.37
CA PRO A 294 -18.18 12.38 0.90
C PRO A 294 -17.19 12.12 2.06
N THR A 295 -16.19 11.25 1.91
CA THR A 295 -15.24 10.88 2.99
C THR A 295 -14.53 12.09 3.61
N GLY A 296 -14.09 13.04 2.79
CA GLY A 296 -13.34 14.20 3.22
C GLY A 296 -14.17 15.17 4.06
N ALA A 297 -15.46 15.34 3.75
CA ALA A 297 -16.37 16.11 4.58
C ALA A 297 -16.57 15.46 5.96
N LEU A 298 -16.72 14.13 5.99
CA LEU A 298 -16.82 13.38 7.24
C LEU A 298 -15.54 13.50 8.07
N LEU A 299 -14.37 13.23 7.48
CA LEU A 299 -13.08 13.31 8.15
C LEU A 299 -12.82 14.73 8.69
N SER A 300 -13.12 15.76 7.89
CA SER A 300 -13.00 17.16 8.31
C SER A 300 -13.89 17.49 9.52
N LEU A 301 -15.12 16.96 9.56
CA LEU A 301 -16.02 17.13 10.69
C LEU A 301 -15.46 16.46 11.96
N LEU A 302 -15.00 15.21 11.84
CA LEU A 302 -14.41 14.45 12.95
C LEU A 302 -13.19 15.16 13.52
N MET A 303 -12.28 15.61 12.65
CA MET A 303 -11.09 16.37 13.02
C MET A 303 -11.44 17.66 13.77
N ARG A 304 -12.41 18.44 13.27
CA ARG A 304 -12.88 19.67 13.93
C ARG A 304 -13.49 19.41 15.31
N GLN A 305 -14.30 18.36 15.45
CA GLN A 305 -14.90 17.98 16.73
C GLN A 305 -13.86 17.57 17.77
N GLN A 306 -12.71 17.06 17.33
CA GLN A 306 -11.62 16.60 18.18
C GLN A 306 -10.48 17.63 18.34
N GLY A 307 -10.59 18.81 17.69
CA GLY A 307 -9.57 19.84 17.73
C GLY A 307 -8.25 19.44 17.06
N VAL A 308 -8.30 18.57 16.04
CA VAL A 308 -7.12 18.02 15.35
C VAL A 308 -6.97 18.66 13.97
N GLY A 309 -5.79 19.22 13.68
CA GLY A 309 -5.40 19.71 12.34
C GLY A 309 -4.91 18.60 11.41
N VAL A 310 -4.68 18.91 10.12
CA VAL A 310 -4.27 17.90 9.12
C VAL A 310 -2.89 17.34 9.45
N ALA A 311 -1.92 18.17 9.84
CA ALA A 311 -0.58 17.70 10.19
C ALA A 311 -0.61 16.74 11.39
N HIS A 312 -1.40 17.06 12.42
CA HIS A 312 -1.59 16.19 13.58
C HIS A 312 -2.29 14.88 13.18
N MET A 313 -3.35 14.95 12.37
CA MET A 313 -4.04 13.74 11.88
C MET A 313 -3.12 12.83 11.06
N ARG A 314 -2.25 13.40 10.21
CA ARG A 314 -1.20 12.64 9.51
C ARG A 314 -0.24 11.97 10.50
N GLY A 315 0.18 12.67 11.55
CA GLY A 315 1.04 12.14 12.61
C GLY A 315 0.44 10.95 13.35
N LEU A 316 -0.88 10.97 13.61
CA LEU A 316 -1.60 9.85 14.24
C LEU A 316 -1.62 8.57 13.38
N LEU A 317 -1.46 8.68 12.06
CA LEU A 317 -1.39 7.56 11.11
C LEU A 317 0.03 7.26 10.62
N ALA A 318 1.01 8.08 10.98
CA ALA A 318 2.35 8.01 10.39
C ALA A 318 3.11 6.73 10.75
N VAL A 319 2.70 6.01 11.80
CA VAL A 319 3.34 4.77 12.28
C VAL A 319 3.36 3.66 11.22
N HIS A 320 2.46 3.68 10.26
CA HIS A 320 2.45 2.68 9.19
C HIS A 320 2.73 3.31 7.82
N ASN A 321 3.27 4.52 7.79
CA ASN A 321 3.57 5.22 6.54
C ASN A 321 5.01 4.93 6.07
N PRO A 322 5.23 4.55 4.80
CA PRO A 322 6.58 4.35 4.26
C PRO A 322 7.50 5.57 4.46
N LEU A 323 6.96 6.79 4.41
CA LEU A 323 7.73 8.03 4.54
C LEU A 323 8.34 8.24 5.94
N THR A 324 7.92 7.45 6.94
CA THR A 324 8.33 7.58 8.34
C THR A 324 9.68 6.91 8.63
N TYR A 325 10.09 5.94 7.82
CA TYR A 325 11.23 5.08 8.12
C TYR A 325 12.38 5.34 7.15
N ALA A 326 13.61 5.27 7.64
CA ALA A 326 14.77 5.21 6.74
C ALA A 326 14.80 3.82 6.10
N SER A 327 14.51 3.75 4.80
CA SER A 327 14.47 2.48 4.08
C SER A 327 15.86 1.85 3.92
N PRO A 328 15.99 0.53 4.13
CA PRO A 328 17.21 -0.20 3.79
C PRO A 328 17.37 -0.41 2.27
N LEU A 329 16.31 -0.22 1.47
CA LEU A 329 16.34 -0.40 0.03
C LEU A 329 16.85 0.88 -0.66
N GLU A 330 17.95 0.75 -1.39
CA GLU A 330 18.49 1.84 -2.21
C GLU A 330 17.47 2.32 -3.25
N GLY A 331 17.36 3.65 -3.47
CA GLY A 331 16.38 4.22 -4.38
C GLY A 331 16.45 3.66 -5.81
N GLN A 332 17.64 3.35 -6.32
CA GLN A 332 17.85 2.74 -7.65
C GLN A 332 17.19 1.36 -7.84
N ARG A 333 16.77 0.71 -6.75
CA ARG A 333 16.01 -0.56 -6.72
C ARG A 333 14.50 -0.32 -6.64
N MET A 334 14.06 0.93 -6.65
CA MET A 334 12.66 1.33 -6.61
C MET A 334 12.20 1.93 -7.96
N LEU A 335 11.15 1.35 -8.52
CA LEU A 335 10.45 1.85 -9.70
C LEU A 335 9.02 2.25 -9.34
N ILE A 336 8.81 3.55 -9.18
CA ILE A 336 7.50 4.14 -8.90
C ILE A 336 6.77 4.34 -10.23
N ILE A 337 5.56 3.80 -10.35
CA ILE A 337 4.75 3.91 -11.57
C ILE A 337 3.49 4.71 -11.27
N GLY A 338 3.22 5.75 -12.07
CA GLY A 338 2.10 6.67 -11.87
C GLY A 338 1.24 6.89 -13.09
N GLY A 339 -0.07 7.06 -12.88
CA GLY A 339 -0.98 7.55 -13.91
C GLY A 339 -0.96 9.07 -13.93
N ALA A 340 -0.69 9.68 -15.08
CA ALA A 340 -0.68 11.14 -15.24
C ALA A 340 -2.04 11.78 -14.91
N GLY A 341 -3.13 11.10 -15.27
CA GLY A 341 -4.50 11.53 -15.03
C GLY A 341 -5.10 11.03 -13.72
N ASP A 342 -4.32 10.40 -12.84
CA ASP A 342 -4.82 9.82 -11.58
C ASP A 342 -5.40 10.91 -10.65
N ARG A 343 -6.65 10.72 -10.24
CA ARG A 343 -7.40 11.58 -9.31
C ARG A 343 -7.84 10.83 -8.04
N VAL A 344 -7.37 9.60 -7.87
CA VAL A 344 -7.52 8.77 -6.67
C VAL A 344 -6.27 8.93 -5.81
N THR A 345 -5.10 8.73 -6.41
CA THR A 345 -3.77 8.99 -5.84
C THR A 345 -3.03 10.00 -6.73
N MET A 346 -3.33 11.28 -6.50
CA MET A 346 -2.81 12.39 -7.32
C MET A 346 -1.28 12.32 -7.49
N PRO A 347 -0.72 12.81 -8.61
CA PRO A 347 0.71 12.76 -8.91
C PRO A 347 1.65 13.23 -7.76
N ARG A 348 1.17 14.13 -6.91
CA ARG A 348 1.90 14.68 -5.77
C ARG A 348 2.32 13.61 -4.78
N HIS A 349 1.49 12.59 -4.58
CA HIS A 349 1.78 11.48 -3.67
C HIS A 349 2.99 10.69 -4.16
N LEU A 350 3.09 10.47 -5.46
CA LEU A 350 4.21 9.75 -6.07
C LEU A 350 5.49 10.56 -6.01
N ARG A 351 5.41 11.88 -6.18
CA ARG A 351 6.57 12.77 -5.97
C ARG A 351 7.04 12.78 -4.52
N LEU A 352 6.13 12.70 -3.53
CA LEU A 352 6.51 12.54 -2.12
C LEU A 352 7.31 11.25 -1.91
N LEU A 353 6.84 10.15 -2.49
CA LEU A 353 7.54 8.87 -2.41
C LEU A 353 8.90 8.92 -3.11
N GLN A 354 8.97 9.52 -4.30
CA GLN A 354 10.23 9.68 -5.04
C GLN A 354 11.26 10.52 -4.26
N ARG A 355 10.81 11.59 -3.59
CA ARG A 355 11.69 12.40 -2.74
C ARG A 355 12.19 11.64 -1.51
N HIS A 356 11.39 10.73 -0.98
CA HIS A 356 11.78 9.87 0.14
C HIS A 356 12.77 8.77 -0.26
N TRP A 357 12.71 8.28 -1.52
CA TRP A 357 13.72 7.39 -2.11
C TRP A 357 14.55 8.11 -3.18
N PRO A 358 15.55 8.93 -2.80
CA PRO A 358 16.47 9.54 -3.76
C PRO A 358 17.12 8.49 -4.67
N GLY A 359 17.16 8.78 -5.97
CA GLY A 359 17.65 7.84 -6.99
C GLY A 359 16.60 6.85 -7.51
N SER A 360 15.37 6.87 -6.99
CA SER A 360 14.26 6.08 -7.53
C SER A 360 13.81 6.55 -8.91
N ALA A 361 13.46 5.59 -9.75
CA ALA A 361 12.84 5.86 -11.03
C ALA A 361 11.35 6.17 -10.83
N LEU A 362 10.86 7.21 -11.49
CA LEU A 362 9.44 7.55 -11.55
C LEU A 362 8.98 7.54 -13.00
N HIS A 363 8.14 6.58 -13.35
CA HIS A 363 7.58 6.44 -14.68
C HIS A 363 6.10 6.85 -14.69
N TRP A 364 5.74 7.74 -15.62
CA TRP A 364 4.36 8.17 -15.83
C TRP A 364 3.78 7.50 -17.08
N PHE A 365 2.57 6.94 -16.97
CA PHE A 365 1.80 6.46 -18.11
C PHE A 365 0.61 7.40 -18.40
N PRO A 366 0.17 7.53 -19.67
CA PRO A 366 -0.88 8.45 -20.08
C PRO A 366 -2.29 7.94 -19.78
N GLY A 367 -2.58 7.66 -18.51
CA GLY A 367 -3.85 7.14 -18.01
C GLY A 367 -4.11 7.54 -16.57
N ASN A 368 -5.03 6.85 -15.89
CA ASN A 368 -5.43 7.15 -14.51
C ASN A 368 -5.31 5.92 -13.60
N HIS A 369 -5.89 5.99 -12.39
CA HIS A 369 -5.82 4.92 -11.39
C HIS A 369 -6.36 3.54 -11.85
N ILE A 370 -7.19 3.52 -12.89
CA ILE A 370 -7.89 2.32 -13.38
C ILE A 370 -7.44 1.98 -14.80
N LEU A 371 -7.35 3.00 -15.67
CA LEU A 371 -7.06 2.84 -17.09
C LEU A 371 -5.57 3.09 -17.35
N HIS A 372 -4.81 2.00 -17.38
CA HIS A 372 -3.38 2.00 -17.62
C HIS A 372 -3.03 2.05 -19.12
N LEU A 373 -3.31 3.18 -19.78
CA LEU A 373 -2.97 3.37 -21.19
C LEU A 373 -1.45 3.38 -21.37
N GLY A 374 -0.94 2.65 -22.37
CA GLY A 374 0.52 2.49 -22.55
C GLY A 374 1.17 1.48 -21.60
N ARG A 375 0.37 0.62 -20.93
CA ARG A 375 0.82 -0.41 -19.98
C ARG A 375 2.07 -1.20 -20.39
N ALA A 376 2.22 -1.51 -21.68
CA ALA A 376 3.36 -2.27 -22.17
C ALA A 376 4.72 -1.61 -21.83
N GLU A 377 4.79 -0.28 -21.83
CA GLU A 377 6.04 0.44 -21.55
C GLU A 377 6.48 0.24 -20.10
N TYR A 378 5.58 0.43 -19.13
CA TYR A 378 5.96 0.23 -17.74
C TYR A 378 6.19 -1.25 -17.41
N LEU A 379 5.49 -2.18 -18.06
CA LEU A 379 5.76 -3.61 -17.90
C LEU A 379 7.16 -4.00 -18.40
N ALA A 380 7.63 -3.39 -19.49
CA ALA A 380 9.01 -3.56 -19.95
C ALA A 380 10.01 -3.05 -18.89
N ARG A 381 9.80 -1.83 -18.37
CA ARG A 381 10.64 -1.26 -17.30
C ARG A 381 10.63 -2.09 -16.01
N MET A 382 9.48 -2.68 -15.65
CA MET A 382 9.40 -3.64 -14.56
C MET A 382 10.31 -4.83 -14.84
N GLY A 383 10.23 -5.42 -16.04
CA GLY A 383 11.09 -6.51 -16.46
C GLY A 383 12.59 -6.18 -16.39
N ASP A 384 12.99 -4.99 -16.85
CA ASP A 384 14.38 -4.55 -16.81
C ASP A 384 14.90 -4.41 -15.37
N LEU A 385 14.07 -3.86 -14.47
CA LEU A 385 14.40 -3.75 -13.04
C LEU A 385 14.52 -5.14 -12.41
N MET A 386 13.56 -6.02 -12.68
CA MET A 386 13.53 -7.38 -12.16
C MET A 386 14.77 -8.16 -12.59
N GLU A 387 15.14 -8.12 -13.87
CA GLU A 387 16.34 -8.80 -14.38
C GLU A 387 17.62 -8.24 -13.77
N ARG A 388 17.73 -6.91 -13.66
CA ARG A 388 18.90 -6.25 -13.08
C ARG A 388 19.16 -6.66 -11.63
N TYR A 389 18.11 -6.82 -10.83
CA TYR A 389 18.24 -7.08 -9.39
C TYR A 389 17.83 -8.50 -8.97
N SER A 390 17.60 -9.40 -9.94
CA SER A 390 17.38 -10.84 -9.68
C SER A 390 18.44 -11.73 -10.29
N ALA A 391 19.41 -11.16 -11.01
CA ALA A 391 20.57 -11.90 -11.48
C ALA A 391 21.45 -12.33 -10.29
N PRO A 392 21.98 -13.57 -10.31
CA PRO A 392 22.85 -14.10 -9.25
C PRO A 392 24.19 -13.37 -9.14
#